data_AF-F0YEN1-F1
#
_entry.id   AF-F0YEN1-F1
#
_cell.length_a   1.000
_cell.length_b   1.000
_cell.length_c   1.000
_cell.angle_alpha   90.00
_cell.angle_beta   90.00
_cell.angle_gamma   90.00
#
_symmetry.space_group_name_H-M   'P 1'
#
loop_
_entity.id
_entity.type
_entity.pdbx_description
1 polymer ?
#
loop_
_entity_poly.entity_id
_entity_poly.type
_entity_poly.pdbx_seq_one_letter_code
_entity_poly.pdbx_strand_id
1 'polypeptide(L)'
;MTASNGADALEKLTRNAFDICLMDVQMPTMDGLECTRRLRAWEAGKATSLVVGLSANAEPQDRFAAEEAGMDDFLGKPIRLVTLEELLLRHLDPAPRDEDDADSPGRKRPRLADDALKPSLPEA
;
A
#
# COMPACT_ATOMS: atom_id res chain seq x y z
N MET A 1 10.22 1.56 0.72
CA MET A 1 10.01 3.00 0.39
C MET A 1 8.84 3.50 1.24
N THR A 2 8.89 4.72 1.75
CA THR A 2 7.82 5.33 2.57
C THR A 2 7.33 6.62 1.91
N ALA A 3 6.12 7.05 2.24
CA ALA A 3 5.55 8.33 1.83
C ALA A 3 5.04 9.10 3.04
N SER A 4 5.12 10.43 3.00
CA SER A 4 4.79 11.29 4.16
C SER A 4 3.34 11.79 4.15
N ASN A 5 2.64 11.66 3.03
CA ASN A 5 1.24 12.04 2.84
C ASN A 5 0.66 11.36 1.57
N GLY A 6 -0.64 11.49 1.34
CA GLY A 6 -1.31 10.91 0.18
C GLY A 6 -0.80 11.39 -1.18
N ALA A 7 -0.35 12.65 -1.31
CA ALA A 7 0.15 13.18 -2.58
C ALA A 7 1.51 12.58 -2.95
N ASP A 8 2.43 12.48 -1.98
CA ASP A 8 3.73 11.81 -2.13
C ASP A 8 3.55 10.31 -2.41
N ALA A 9 2.57 9.68 -1.75
CA ALA A 9 2.23 8.28 -2.02
C ALA A 9 1.74 8.09 -3.46
N LEU A 10 0.83 8.94 -3.94
CA LEU A 10 0.32 8.89 -5.31
C LEU A 10 1.43 9.10 -6.35
N GLU A 11 2.33 10.05 -6.14
CA GLU A 11 3.48 10.27 -7.04
C GLU A 11 4.38 9.02 -7.10
N LYS A 12 4.62 8.37 -5.96
CA LYS A 12 5.42 7.16 -5.89
C LYS A 12 4.74 5.96 -6.55
N LEU A 13 3.45 5.77 -6.31
CA LEU A 13 2.63 4.68 -6.84
C LEU A 13 2.42 4.77 -8.36
N THR A 14 2.35 5.99 -8.90
CA THR A 14 2.23 6.20 -10.36
C THR A 14 3.56 6.06 -11.10
N ARG A 15 4.69 6.23 -10.41
CA ARG A 15 6.04 6.11 -11.00
C ARG A 15 6.70 4.75 -10.82
N ASN A 16 6.30 4.02 -9.80
CA ASN A 16 6.89 2.74 -9.44
C ASN A 16 5.77 1.73 -9.23
N ALA A 17 5.98 0.50 -9.68
CA ALA A 17 5.03 -0.56 -9.38
C ALA A 17 5.39 -1.21 -8.04
N PHE A 18 4.39 -1.29 -7.16
CA PHE A 18 4.49 -1.99 -5.90
C PHE A 18 3.63 -3.23 -5.95
N ASP A 19 4.11 -4.31 -5.32
CA ASP A 19 3.29 -5.50 -5.14
C ASP A 19 2.26 -5.28 -4.01
N ILE A 20 2.64 -4.51 -2.97
CA ILE A 20 1.77 -4.11 -1.88
C ILE A 20 2.05 -2.68 -1.42
N CYS A 21 0.99 -1.94 -1.10
CA CYS A 21 1.01 -0.63 -0.49
C CYS A 21 0.18 -0.67 0.81
N LEU A 22 0.84 -0.48 1.95
CA LEU A 22 0.16 -0.25 3.22
C LEU A 22 -0.11 1.25 3.34
N MET A 23 -1.37 1.64 3.25
CA MET A 23 -1.81 3.04 3.17
C MET A 23 -2.53 3.46 4.43
N ASP A 24 -2.09 4.51 5.11
CA ASP A 24 -2.84 5.07 6.22
C ASP A 24 -4.13 5.75 5.72
N VAL A 25 -5.27 5.39 6.29
CA VAL A 25 -6.57 5.98 5.93
C VAL A 25 -6.64 7.42 6.40
N GLN A 26 -6.13 7.71 7.60
CA GLN A 26 -6.14 9.06 8.16
C GLN A 26 -4.77 9.71 8.01
N MET A 27 -4.64 10.60 7.02
CA MET A 27 -3.43 11.39 6.78
C MET A 27 -3.77 12.88 6.64
N PRO A 28 -2.86 13.78 7.04
CA PRO A 28 -3.03 15.21 6.83
C PRO A 28 -2.99 15.57 5.33
N THR A 29 -3.72 16.62 4.96
CA THR A 29 -3.79 17.21 3.61
C THR A 29 -4.50 16.35 2.55
N MET A 30 -4.08 15.10 2.37
CA MET A 30 -4.73 14.12 1.49
C MET A 30 -4.78 12.78 2.21
N ASP A 31 -6.00 12.30 2.43
CA ASP A 31 -6.25 11.03 3.11
C ASP A 31 -5.95 9.83 2.20
N GLY A 32 -5.86 8.64 2.79
CA GLY A 32 -5.57 7.41 2.05
C GLY A 32 -6.69 7.03 1.09
N LEU A 33 -7.93 7.39 1.39
CA LEU A 33 -9.11 7.07 0.57
C LEU A 33 -9.06 7.83 -0.77
N GLU A 34 -8.80 9.14 -0.71
CA GLU A 34 -8.66 10.01 -1.87
C GLU A 34 -7.43 9.63 -2.68
N CYS A 35 -6.32 9.27 -2.03
CA CYS A 35 -5.14 8.75 -2.70
C CYS A 35 -5.49 7.48 -3.51
N THR A 36 -6.19 6.51 -2.91
CA THR A 36 -6.59 5.28 -3.59
C THR A 36 -7.55 5.56 -4.74
N ARG A 37 -8.56 6.43 -4.56
CA ARG A 37 -9.47 6.82 -5.65
C ARG A 37 -8.72 7.37 -6.86
N ARG A 38 -7.74 8.26 -6.62
CA ARG A 38 -6.92 8.83 -7.68
C ARG A 38 -5.99 7.80 -8.32
N LEU A 39 -5.44 6.88 -7.53
CA LEU A 39 -4.63 5.79 -8.06
C LEU A 39 -5.47 4.90 -8.97
N ARG A 40 -6.65 4.45 -8.54
CA ARG A 40 -7.53 3.58 -9.34
C ARG A 40 -8.02 4.27 -10.62
N ALA A 41 -8.28 5.58 -10.56
CA ALA A 41 -8.58 6.38 -11.75
C ALA A 41 -7.39 6.44 -12.71
N TRP A 42 -6.16 6.63 -12.21
CA TRP A 42 -4.94 6.62 -13.01
C TRP A 42 -4.65 5.24 -13.63
N GLU A 43 -4.88 4.18 -12.86
CA GLU A 43 -4.78 2.78 -13.30
C GLU A 43 -5.86 2.41 -14.33
N ALA A 44 -6.82 3.31 -14.61
CA ALA A 44 -7.99 3.07 -15.45
C ALA A 44 -8.76 1.80 -15.04
N GLY A 45 -8.86 1.55 -13.73
CA GLY A 45 -9.54 0.38 -13.16
C GLY A 45 -8.74 -0.92 -13.19
N LYS A 46 -7.49 -0.92 -13.67
CA LYS A 46 -6.61 -2.09 -13.57
C LYS A 46 -5.88 -2.06 -12.22
N ALA A 47 -6.39 -2.78 -11.23
CA ALA A 47 -5.74 -2.86 -9.92
C ALA A 47 -4.36 -3.54 -10.02
N THR A 48 -3.29 -2.78 -10.28
CA THR A 48 -1.94 -3.32 -10.50
C THR A 48 -1.13 -3.40 -9.21
N SER A 49 -1.50 -2.59 -8.22
CA SER A 49 -0.93 -2.61 -6.88
C SER A 49 -2.00 -3.02 -5.86
N LEU A 50 -1.63 -3.92 -4.94
CA LEU A 50 -2.45 -4.26 -3.79
C LEU A 50 -2.42 -3.10 -2.78
N VAL A 51 -3.54 -2.47 -2.51
CA VAL A 51 -3.64 -1.35 -1.56
C VAL A 51 -4.40 -1.80 -0.32
N VAL A 52 -3.71 -1.80 0.81
CA VAL A 52 -4.26 -2.18 2.12
C VAL A 52 -4.39 -0.95 2.99
N GLY A 53 -5.62 -0.59 3.35
CA GLY A 53 -5.90 0.52 4.24
C GLY A 53 -5.50 0.21 5.69
N LEU A 54 -4.91 1.17 6.38
CA LEU A 54 -4.60 1.11 7.81
C LEU A 54 -5.42 2.18 8.51
N SER A 55 -6.31 1.81 9.43
CA SER A 55 -7.09 2.80 10.19
C SER A 55 -6.90 2.67 11.69
N ALA A 56 -6.96 3.80 12.39
CA ALA A 56 -6.99 3.86 13.84
C ALA A 56 -8.31 3.33 14.42
N ASN A 57 -9.43 3.71 13.81
CA ASN A 57 -10.75 3.15 14.10
C ASN A 57 -11.11 2.20 12.95
N ALA A 58 -11.19 0.91 13.25
CA ALA A 58 -11.62 -0.09 12.28
C ALA A 58 -13.15 -0.20 12.24
N GLU A 59 -13.83 0.94 12.17
CA GLU A 59 -15.29 0.96 12.18
C GLU A 59 -15.84 0.47 10.85
N PRO A 60 -17.06 -0.12 10.83
CA PRO A 60 -17.67 -0.62 9.60
C PRO A 60 -17.79 0.46 8.51
N GLN A 61 -17.97 1.72 8.90
CA GLN A 61 -18.07 2.87 7.99
C GLN A 61 -16.73 3.14 7.29
N ASP A 62 -15.61 3.03 8.01
CA ASP A 62 -14.27 3.21 7.43
C ASP A 62 -13.93 2.09 6.46
N ARG A 63 -14.34 0.86 6.79
CA ARG A 63 -14.20 -0.29 5.86
C ARG A 63 -15.00 -0.06 4.59
N PHE A 64 -16.26 0.37 4.70
CA PHE A 64 -17.10 0.65 3.54
C PHE A 64 -16.48 1.76 2.67
N ALA A 65 -16.00 2.84 3.28
CA ALA A 65 -15.33 3.91 2.57
C ALA A 65 -14.02 3.47 1.88
N ALA A 66 -13.26 2.58 2.51
CA ALA A 66 -12.05 1.97 1.93
C ALA A 66 -12.38 1.10 0.72
N GLU A 67 -13.41 0.27 0.81
CA GLU A 67 -13.90 -0.57 -0.29
C GLU A 67 -14.41 0.28 -1.46
N GLU A 68 -15.20 1.33 -1.19
CA GLU A 68 -15.67 2.28 -2.22
C GLU A 68 -14.53 3.06 -2.88
N ALA A 69 -13.46 3.36 -2.12
CA ALA A 69 -12.27 3.98 -2.68
C ALA A 69 -11.46 3.04 -3.59
N GLY A 70 -11.75 1.73 -3.54
CA GLY A 70 -11.07 0.69 -4.30
C GLY A 70 -9.84 0.11 -3.61
N MET A 71 -9.79 0.14 -2.27
CA MET A 71 -8.78 -0.62 -1.50
C MET A 71 -9.12 -2.11 -1.54
N ASP A 72 -8.08 -2.95 -1.57
CA ASP A 72 -8.23 -4.41 -1.68
C ASP A 72 -8.49 -5.07 -0.32
N ASP A 73 -7.94 -4.48 0.75
CA ASP A 73 -8.16 -4.94 2.11
C ASP A 73 -7.89 -3.81 3.12
N PHE A 74 -8.12 -4.10 4.40
CA PHE A 74 -7.99 -3.13 5.46
C PHE A 74 -7.61 -3.78 6.80
N LEU A 75 -6.70 -3.13 7.52
CA LEU A 75 -6.23 -3.52 8.85
C LEU A 75 -6.49 -2.40 9.87
N GLY A 76 -6.97 -2.79 11.04
CA GLY A 76 -7.07 -1.91 12.20
C GLY A 76 -5.72 -1.75 12.92
N LYS A 77 -5.43 -0.56 13.39
CA LYS A 77 -4.30 -0.27 14.28
C LYS A 77 -4.71 -0.58 15.74
N PRO A 78 -3.81 -1.14 16.57
CA PRO A 78 -2.45 -1.56 16.25
C PRO A 78 -2.42 -2.80 15.36
N ILE A 79 -1.56 -2.77 14.35
CA ILE A 79 -1.42 -3.88 13.39
C ILE A 79 -0.73 -5.05 14.11
N ARG A 80 -1.42 -6.19 14.17
CA ARG A 80 -0.81 -7.42 14.68
C ARG A 80 -0.06 -8.12 13.55
N LEU A 81 1.14 -8.63 13.84
CA LEU A 81 1.95 -9.36 12.86
C LEU A 81 1.19 -10.53 12.24
N VAL A 82 0.46 -11.30 13.06
CA VAL A 82 -0.36 -12.43 12.60
C VAL A 82 -1.40 -12.00 11.55
N THR A 83 -2.10 -10.89 11.79
CA THR A 83 -3.11 -10.40 10.84
C THR A 83 -2.48 -9.84 9.56
N LEU A 84 -1.29 -9.26 9.65
CA LEU A 84 -0.55 -8.82 8.48
C LEU A 84 -0.06 -10.03 7.67
N GLU A 85 0.48 -11.05 8.32
CA GLU A 85 0.95 -12.28 7.69
C GLU A 85 -0.19 -13.00 6.97
N GLU A 86 -1.36 -13.16 7.61
CA GLU A 86 -2.56 -13.72 6.98
C GLU A 86 -2.99 -12.93 5.74
N LEU A 87 -2.93 -11.60 5.79
CA LEU A 87 -3.24 -10.74 4.66
C LEU A 87 -2.23 -10.94 3.53
N LEU A 88 -0.93 -10.92 3.85
CA LEU A 88 0.13 -11.11 2.88
C LEU A 88 -0.02 -12.48 2.20
N LEU A 89 -0.24 -13.56 2.96
CA LEU A 89 -0.44 -14.90 2.41
C LEU A 89 -1.71 -15.02 1.55
N ARG A 90 -2.77 -14.26 1.88
CA ARG A 90 -4.01 -14.26 1.11
C ARG A 90 -3.85 -13.60 -0.26
N HIS A 91 -3.08 -12.52 -0.33
CA HIS A 91 -3.03 -11.66 -1.52
C HIS A 91 -1.73 -11.79 -2.34
N LEU A 92 -0.64 -12.21 -1.71
CA LEU A 92 0.62 -12.54 -2.37
C LEU A 92 0.72 -14.05 -2.50
N ASP A 93 0.12 -14.58 -3.55
CA ASP A 93 0.33 -15.98 -3.95
C ASP A 93 1.81 -16.14 -4.37
N PRO A 94 2.60 -17.05 -3.76
CA PRO A 94 4.00 -17.29 -4.11
C PRO A 94 4.15 -18.08 -5.41
N ALA A 95 3.27 -17.87 -6.38
CA ALA A 95 3.47 -18.44 -7.72
C ALA A 95 4.85 -18.00 -8.22
N PRO A 96 5.69 -18.92 -8.69
CA PRO A 96 7.02 -18.59 -9.19
C PRO A 96 6.82 -17.57 -10.31
N ARG A 97 7.25 -16.34 -10.05
CA ARG A 97 7.35 -15.33 -11.10
C ARG A 97 8.43 -15.84 -12.02
N ASP A 98 8.04 -16.43 -13.15
CA ASP A 98 8.96 -16.83 -14.20
C ASP A 98 9.93 -15.66 -14.43
N GLU A 99 11.23 -15.94 -14.41
CA GLU A 99 12.30 -14.95 -14.53
C GLU A 99 12.25 -14.15 -15.85
N ASP A 100 11.36 -14.52 -16.77
CA ASP A 100 11.12 -13.88 -18.07
C ASP A 100 10.31 -12.57 -18.00
N ASP A 101 9.75 -12.19 -16.85
CA ASP A 101 9.02 -10.91 -16.67
C ASP A 101 9.94 -9.68 -16.53
N ALA A 102 11.21 -9.83 -16.91
CA ALA A 102 12.21 -8.77 -16.95
C ALA A 102 11.99 -7.77 -18.12
N ASP A 103 11.14 -8.08 -19.10
CA ASP A 103 11.00 -7.28 -20.33
C ASP A 103 9.58 -6.71 -20.58
N SER A 104 8.75 -6.55 -19.54
CA SER A 104 7.56 -5.69 -19.66
C SER A 104 7.98 -4.20 -19.59
N PRO A 105 7.89 -3.43 -20.70
CA PRO A 105 8.38 -2.06 -20.75
C PRO A 105 7.43 -1.15 -19.96
N GLY A 106 7.72 -0.93 -18.69
CA GLY A 106 6.98 0.03 -17.86
C GLY A 106 7.06 -0.19 -16.35
N ARG A 107 7.40 -1.41 -15.90
CA ARG A 107 7.42 -1.72 -14.45
C ARG A 107 8.77 -1.35 -13.85
N LYS A 108 9.04 -0.05 -13.64
CA LYS A 108 10.19 0.38 -12.83
C LYS A 108 9.95 -0.08 -11.39
N ARG A 109 10.50 -1.25 -11.05
CA ARG A 109 10.49 -1.77 -9.69
C ARG A 109 11.34 -0.85 -8.82
N PRO A 110 10.80 -0.32 -7.72
CA PRO A 110 11.60 0.49 -6.81
C PRO A 110 12.64 -0.45 -6.21
N ARG A 111 13.92 -0.23 -6.54
CA ARG A 111 15.02 -0.93 -5.85
C ARG A 111 14.94 -0.51 -4.40
N LEU A 112 14.58 -1.45 -3.51
CA LEU A 112 14.59 -1.22 -2.08
C LEU A 112 16.05 -0.90 -1.71
N ALA A 113 16.35 0.38 -1.47
CA ALA A 113 17.61 0.76 -0.87
C ALA A 113 17.59 0.22 0.57
N ASP A 114 18.53 -0.65 0.89
CA ASP A 114 18.67 -1.42 2.14
C ASP A 114 18.90 -0.56 3.41
N ASP A 115 18.49 0.71 3.46
CA ASP A 115 19.02 1.65 4.46
C ASP A 115 17.98 2.47 5.25
N ALA A 116 16.86 1.87 5.64
CA ALA A 116 15.90 2.54 6.53
C ALA A 116 15.19 1.61 7.53
N LEU A 117 15.96 0.73 8.19
CA LEU A 117 15.56 0.18 9.49
C LEU A 117 16.72 0.38 10.48
N LYS A 118 16.95 1.62 10.89
CA LYS A 118 17.64 1.90 12.14
C LYS A 118 16.60 2.38 13.15
N PRO A 119 16.20 1.56 14.13
CA PRO A 119 15.38 2.04 15.23
C PRO A 119 16.27 2.93 16.11
N SER A 120 16.18 4.24 15.94
CA SER A 120 16.75 5.19 16.89
C SER A 120 15.67 5.58 17.90
N LEU A 121 15.50 4.76 18.94
CA LEU A 121 15.04 5.29 20.24
C LEU A 121 16.28 5.86 20.94
N PRO A 122 16.24 7.08 21.48
CA PRO A 122 16.98 7.40 22.69
C PRO A 122 16.09 7.16 23.92
N GLU A 123 16.58 6.30 24.82
CA GLU A 123 16.19 6.29 26.23
C GLU A 123 16.58 7.62 26.89
N ALA A 124 15.64 8.27 27.57
CA ALA A 124 15.82 9.00 28.85
C ALA A 124 14.48 9.61 29.30
#